data_AF-A0A834FE92-F1
#
_entry.id   AF-A0A834FE92-F1
#
_cell.length_a   1.000
_cell.length_b   1.000
_cell.length_c   1.000
_cell.angle_alpha   90.00
_cell.angle_beta   90.00
_cell.angle_gamma   90.00
#
_symmetry.space_group_name_H-M   'P 1'
#
loop_
_entity.id
_entity.type
_entity.pdbx_description
1 polymer ?
#
loop_
_entity_poly.entity_id
_entity_poly.type
_entity_poly.pdbx_seq_one_letter_code
_entity_poly.pdbx_strand_id
1 'polypeptide(L)'
;MQNIELTSERAARLILERRRDREAERRERVFNDKVRTDGDADALHQSRAAGVLQIRRMKQKHELEEALHAFRSQNQQAWTRTEFDLNDPDRWRKMDPSDAQMILPGLVGEDPTKSSRHQRQKEQLREWLVQQQAEQGDLQGSAGAGGWKYNQSREEILNTAGERLHLQKEQRKEAAIATKNYNLAMIEEKHQLKEQNDPDYVLESAAVPGFSPSADVRPPPKTVEQVIRFQKYQIQEKKRLELERKQEEERFDRVRLDSARAALLMERRQARISKQLRRQLDSTNVHLAQTHKQQKPDIERGQIDESFFSKFNTCSR
;
A
#
# COMPACT_ATOMS: atom_id res chain seq x y z
N MET A 1 -120.79 75.04 -0.53
CA MET A 1 -119.95 74.25 0.39
C MET A 1 -119.88 72.84 -0.16
N GLN A 2 -118.85 72.59 -0.96
CA GLN A 2 -118.61 71.33 -1.68
C GLN A 2 -118.04 70.28 -0.72
N ASN A 3 -118.74 69.17 -0.50
CA ASN A 3 -118.12 67.95 0.05
C ASN A 3 -117.84 67.00 -1.11
N ILE A 4 -116.80 67.31 -1.87
CA ILE A 4 -116.27 66.44 -2.93
C ILE A 4 -115.32 65.48 -2.21
N GLU A 5 -115.81 64.28 -1.86
CA GLU A 5 -114.95 63.19 -1.36
C GLU A 5 -113.82 62.95 -2.37
N LEU A 6 -112.58 63.09 -1.91
CA LEU A 6 -111.40 62.92 -2.75
C LEU A 6 -111.30 61.45 -3.20
N THR A 7 -110.88 61.21 -4.44
CA THR A 7 -110.66 59.86 -4.98
C THR A 7 -109.72 59.02 -4.11
N SER A 8 -108.83 59.66 -3.35
CA SER A 8 -107.97 59.04 -2.34
C SER A 8 -108.73 58.42 -1.16
N GLU A 9 -109.84 59.01 -0.73
CA GLU A 9 -110.65 58.52 0.40
C GLU A 9 -111.42 57.24 0.02
N ARG A 10 -111.90 57.14 -1.22
CA ARG A 10 -112.52 55.91 -1.75
C ARG A 10 -111.52 54.76 -1.84
N ALA A 11 -110.30 55.04 -2.30
CA ALA A 11 -109.23 54.05 -2.33
C ALA A 11 -108.85 53.60 -0.91
N ALA A 12 -108.78 54.52 0.06
CA ALA A 12 -108.50 54.18 1.46
C ALA A 12 -109.60 53.31 2.09
N ARG A 13 -110.88 53.59 1.81
CA ARG A 13 -112.01 52.76 2.28
C ARG A 13 -111.98 51.34 1.71
N LEU A 14 -111.71 51.17 0.41
CA LEU A 14 -111.58 49.85 -0.20
C LEU A 14 -110.40 49.03 0.37
N ILE A 15 -109.29 49.70 0.70
CA ILE A 15 -108.16 49.04 1.37
C ILE A 15 -108.56 48.58 2.78
N LEU A 16 -109.32 49.39 3.51
CA LEU A 16 -109.81 49.04 4.85
C LEU A 16 -110.84 47.91 4.81
N GLU A 17 -111.77 47.91 3.86
CA GLU A 17 -112.72 46.80 3.66
C GLU A 17 -111.98 45.50 3.33
N ARG A 18 -111.05 45.53 2.38
CA ARG A 18 -110.20 44.36 2.10
C ARG A 18 -109.41 43.86 3.31
N ARG A 19 -108.96 44.78 4.19
CA ARG A 19 -108.30 44.39 5.45
C ARG A 19 -109.30 43.75 6.42
N ARG A 20 -110.52 44.29 6.54
CA ARG A 20 -111.59 43.75 7.39
C ARG A 20 -112.03 42.37 6.90
N ASP A 21 -112.21 42.19 5.60
CA ASP A 21 -112.60 40.91 5.00
C ASP A 21 -111.51 39.85 5.23
N ARG A 22 -110.24 40.20 5.00
CA ARG A 22 -109.10 39.31 5.33
C ARG A 22 -109.02 38.98 6.82
N GLU A 23 -109.34 39.92 7.70
CA GLU A 23 -109.39 39.66 9.14
C GLU A 23 -110.57 38.75 9.50
N ALA A 24 -111.74 38.93 8.88
CA ALA A 24 -112.91 38.10 9.10
C ALA A 24 -112.64 36.66 8.66
N GLU A 25 -112.06 36.46 7.47
CA GLU A 25 -111.62 35.15 7.00
C GLU A 25 -110.56 34.52 7.91
N ARG A 26 -109.61 35.33 8.43
CA ARG A 26 -108.61 34.83 9.39
C ARG A 26 -109.27 34.39 10.69
N ARG A 27 -110.23 35.16 11.21
CA ARG A 27 -110.99 34.81 12.41
C ARG A 27 -111.79 33.53 12.18
N GLU A 28 -112.43 33.37 11.03
CA GLU A 28 -113.15 32.15 10.70
C GLU A 28 -112.21 30.92 10.67
N ARG A 29 -111.04 31.01 10.01
CA ARG A 29 -110.05 29.92 10.01
C ARG A 29 -109.49 29.61 11.40
N VAL A 30 -109.29 30.63 12.24
CA VAL A 30 -108.71 30.48 13.58
C VAL A 30 -109.74 30.02 14.61
N PHE A 31 -111.03 30.33 14.47
CA PHE A 31 -112.06 29.92 15.43
C PHE A 31 -112.87 28.70 14.99
N ASN A 32 -112.72 28.25 13.73
CA ASN A 32 -113.30 26.98 13.27
C ASN A 32 -112.43 25.80 13.75
N ASP A 33 -112.89 25.15 14.80
CA ASP A 33 -112.16 24.07 15.48
C ASP A 33 -111.79 22.91 14.55
N LYS A 34 -112.68 22.56 13.60
CA LYS A 34 -112.43 21.49 12.62
C LYS A 34 -111.25 21.80 11.69
N VAL A 35 -111.16 23.04 11.21
CA VAL A 35 -110.07 23.47 10.32
C VAL A 35 -108.72 23.45 11.04
N ARG A 36 -108.72 23.73 12.35
CA ARG A 36 -107.51 23.62 13.19
C ARG A 36 -107.10 22.18 13.42
N THR A 37 -108.05 21.32 13.81
CA THR A 37 -107.75 19.91 14.10
C THR A 37 -107.26 19.18 12.85
N ASP A 38 -107.85 19.46 11.69
CA ASP A 38 -107.43 18.86 10.42
C ASP A 38 -106.05 19.39 10.00
N GLY A 39 -105.81 20.70 10.15
CA GLY A 39 -104.50 21.31 9.89
C GLY A 39 -103.39 20.81 10.83
N ASP A 40 -103.69 20.61 12.11
CA ASP A 40 -102.76 20.06 13.10
C ASP A 40 -102.46 18.58 12.82
N ALA A 41 -103.47 17.79 12.41
CA ALA A 41 -103.29 16.41 11.98
C ALA A 41 -102.41 16.31 10.71
N ASP A 42 -102.64 17.19 9.73
CA ASP A 42 -101.83 17.27 8.51
C ASP A 42 -100.39 17.70 8.82
N ALA A 43 -100.19 18.67 9.73
CA ALA A 43 -98.86 19.09 10.16
C ALA A 43 -98.10 17.95 10.87
N LEU A 44 -98.79 17.16 11.70
CA LEU A 44 -98.22 15.96 12.33
C LEU A 44 -97.88 14.88 11.30
N HIS A 45 -98.73 14.68 10.29
CA HIS A 45 -98.46 13.74 9.19
C HIS A 45 -97.25 14.19 8.36
N GLN A 46 -97.17 15.47 8.00
CA GLN A 46 -96.03 16.05 7.27
C GLN A 46 -94.73 15.97 8.08
N SER A 47 -94.77 16.24 9.39
CA SER A 47 -93.62 16.11 10.29
C SER A 47 -93.11 14.66 10.37
N ARG A 48 -94.02 13.69 10.49
CA ARG A 48 -93.67 12.26 10.45
C ARG A 48 -93.09 11.86 9.10
N ALA A 49 -93.67 12.31 7.99
CA ALA A 49 -93.17 12.06 6.65
C ALA A 49 -91.75 12.64 6.45
N ALA A 50 -91.51 13.87 6.93
CA ALA A 50 -90.19 14.49 6.91
C ALA A 50 -89.17 13.70 7.74
N GLY A 51 -89.57 13.19 8.91
CA GLY A 51 -88.73 12.32 9.75
C GLY A 51 -88.32 11.02 9.04
N VAL A 52 -89.26 10.34 8.37
CA VAL A 52 -88.98 9.13 7.59
C VAL A 52 -88.04 9.42 6.41
N LEU A 53 -88.27 10.51 5.69
CA LEU A 53 -87.39 10.94 4.59
C LEU A 53 -85.98 11.26 5.09
N GLN A 54 -85.84 11.89 6.25
CA GLN A 54 -84.55 12.18 6.84
C GLN A 54 -83.81 10.92 7.27
N ILE A 55 -84.49 9.95 7.89
CA ILE A 55 -83.90 8.64 8.23
C ILE A 55 -83.44 7.92 6.95
N ARG A 56 -84.25 7.92 5.90
CA ARG A 56 -83.88 7.31 4.61
C ARG A 56 -82.66 7.98 4.00
N ARG A 57 -82.61 9.32 4.02
CA ARG A 57 -81.45 10.09 3.52
C ARG A 57 -80.18 9.78 4.31
N MET A 58 -80.28 9.66 5.63
CA MET A 58 -79.14 9.29 6.49
C MET A 58 -78.63 7.88 6.18
N LYS A 59 -79.54 6.91 5.97
CA LYS A 59 -79.17 5.54 5.55
C LYS A 59 -78.48 5.55 4.19
N GLN A 60 -79.04 6.24 3.20
CA GLN A 60 -78.42 6.37 1.88
C GLN A 60 -77.04 7.03 1.94
N LYS A 61 -76.88 8.05 2.77
CA LYS A 61 -75.58 8.68 3.00
C LYS A 61 -74.58 7.69 3.59
N HIS A 62 -75.01 6.91 4.58
CA HIS A 62 -74.16 5.89 5.18
C HIS A 62 -73.78 4.79 4.19
N GLU A 63 -74.73 4.26 3.43
CA GLU A 63 -74.50 3.27 2.36
C GLU A 63 -73.51 3.79 1.31
N LEU A 64 -73.64 5.06 0.91
CA LEU A 64 -72.72 5.70 -0.01
C LEU A 64 -71.31 5.82 0.59
N GLU A 65 -71.20 6.24 1.85
CA GLU A 65 -69.93 6.37 2.56
C GLU A 65 -69.26 5.00 2.74
N GLU A 66 -70.03 3.96 3.06
CA GLU A 66 -69.55 2.58 3.17
C GLU A 66 -69.06 2.05 1.82
N ALA A 67 -69.84 2.26 0.74
CA ALA A 67 -69.44 1.89 -0.61
C ALA A 67 -68.17 2.62 -1.07
N LEU A 68 -68.05 3.92 -0.76
CA LEU A 68 -66.84 4.69 -1.03
C LEU A 68 -65.64 4.15 -0.25
N HIS A 69 -65.82 3.85 1.04
CA HIS A 69 -64.77 3.29 1.86
C HIS A 69 -64.31 1.93 1.32
N ALA A 70 -65.24 1.05 0.96
CA ALA A 70 -64.95 -0.23 0.33
C ALA A 70 -64.17 -0.06 -0.98
N PHE A 71 -64.60 0.87 -1.84
CA PHE A 71 -63.91 1.16 -3.09
C PHE A 71 -62.47 1.66 -2.88
N ARG A 72 -62.25 2.59 -1.93
CA ARG A 72 -60.91 3.09 -1.61
C ARG A 72 -60.02 1.99 -1.04
N SER A 73 -60.56 1.18 -0.14
CA SER A 73 -59.83 0.05 0.44
C SER A 73 -59.46 -1.02 -0.61
N GLN A 74 -60.25 -1.19 -1.68
CA GLN A 74 -59.90 -2.14 -2.73
C GLN A 74 -58.94 -1.56 -3.77
N ASN A 75 -59.12 -0.29 -4.15
CA ASN A 75 -58.48 0.26 -5.35
C ASN A 75 -57.45 1.38 -5.10
N GLN A 76 -57.41 1.96 -3.89
CA GLN A 76 -56.55 3.10 -3.56
C GLN A 76 -55.52 2.76 -2.49
N GLN A 77 -55.08 1.50 -2.48
CA GLN A 77 -54.07 1.04 -1.54
C GLN A 77 -52.70 1.61 -1.89
N ALA A 78 -51.83 1.73 -0.87
CA ALA A 78 -50.52 2.34 -1.06
C ALA A 78 -49.65 1.51 -2.04
N TRP A 79 -49.71 0.18 -1.92
CA TRP A 79 -48.91 -0.75 -2.73
C TRP A 79 -49.37 -0.89 -4.19
N THR A 80 -50.58 -0.44 -4.52
CA THR A 80 -51.09 -0.46 -5.90
C THR A 80 -50.72 0.80 -6.68
N ARG A 81 -50.03 1.75 -6.06
CA ARG A 81 -49.55 2.98 -6.73
C ARG A 81 -48.39 2.65 -7.65
N THR A 82 -48.36 3.28 -8.82
CA THR A 82 -47.29 3.11 -9.82
C THR A 82 -45.89 3.42 -9.28
N GLU A 83 -45.81 4.37 -8.34
CA GLU A 83 -44.57 4.82 -7.69
C GLU A 83 -44.24 4.10 -6.38
N PHE A 84 -45.00 3.03 -6.04
CA PHE A 84 -44.77 2.34 -4.78
C PHE A 84 -43.43 1.62 -4.75
N ASP A 85 -42.92 1.16 -5.89
CA ASP A 85 -41.57 0.60 -6.04
C ASP A 85 -40.46 1.58 -5.62
N LEU A 86 -40.66 2.88 -5.84
CA LEU A 86 -39.77 3.96 -5.40
C LEU A 86 -39.97 4.30 -3.91
N ASN A 87 -41.21 4.24 -3.44
CA ASN A 87 -41.60 4.63 -2.08
C ASN A 87 -41.74 3.46 -1.09
N ASP A 88 -41.34 2.25 -1.49
CA ASP A 88 -41.43 1.06 -0.65
C ASP A 88 -40.48 1.21 0.56
N PRO A 89 -40.97 1.16 1.81
CA PRO A 89 -40.11 1.26 2.99
C PRO A 89 -39.06 0.14 3.05
N ASP A 90 -39.32 -0.99 2.39
CA ASP A 90 -38.41 -2.13 2.32
C ASP A 90 -37.55 -2.16 1.05
N ARG A 91 -37.59 -1.12 0.22
CA ARG A 91 -36.86 -1.04 -1.06
C ARG A 91 -35.40 -1.43 -0.92
N TRP A 92 -34.72 -0.93 0.11
CA TRP A 92 -33.30 -1.20 0.35
C TRP A 92 -33.00 -2.64 0.77
N ARG A 93 -33.97 -3.34 1.38
CA ARG A 93 -33.84 -4.76 1.73
C ARG A 93 -34.06 -5.69 0.54
N LYS A 94 -34.89 -5.26 -0.41
CA LYS A 94 -35.25 -6.01 -1.62
C LYS A 94 -34.31 -5.75 -2.80
N MET A 95 -33.53 -4.67 -2.75
CA MET A 95 -32.56 -4.31 -3.77
C MET A 95 -31.41 -5.32 -3.82
N ASP A 96 -31.05 -5.80 -5.01
CA ASP A 96 -29.85 -6.62 -5.20
C ASP A 96 -28.60 -5.75 -4.99
N PRO A 97 -27.56 -6.23 -4.30
CA PRO A 97 -26.32 -5.48 -4.11
C PRO A 97 -25.68 -5.01 -5.42
N SER A 98 -25.92 -5.72 -6.54
CA SER A 98 -25.46 -5.32 -7.88
C SER A 98 -26.16 -4.06 -8.38
N ASP A 99 -27.46 -3.89 -8.10
CA ASP A 99 -28.26 -2.72 -8.49
C ASP A 99 -27.95 -1.49 -7.62
N ALA A 100 -27.51 -1.72 -6.37
CA ALA A 100 -27.03 -0.67 -5.47
C ALA A 100 -25.66 -0.12 -5.89
N GLN A 101 -24.92 -0.89 -6.68
CA GLN A 101 -23.54 -0.59 -7.01
C GLN A 101 -23.49 0.36 -8.22
N MET A 102 -23.53 1.66 -7.95
CA MET A 102 -23.20 2.75 -8.90
C MET A 102 -21.70 2.78 -9.28
N ILE A 103 -21.03 1.63 -9.31
CA ILE A 103 -19.63 1.51 -9.72
C ILE A 103 -19.63 1.09 -11.17
N LEU A 104 -19.07 1.94 -12.04
CA LEU A 104 -18.78 1.59 -13.43
C LEU A 104 -17.98 0.28 -13.46
N PRO A 105 -18.52 -0.81 -14.04
CA PRO A 105 -17.80 -2.06 -14.14
C PRO A 105 -16.51 -1.87 -14.94
N GLY A 106 -15.38 -2.33 -14.40
CA GLY A 106 -14.12 -2.39 -15.16
C GLY A 106 -13.33 -1.09 -15.21
N LEU A 107 -13.11 -0.45 -14.05
CA LEU A 107 -12.05 0.55 -13.93
C LEU A 107 -10.71 -0.10 -14.28
N VAL A 108 -10.16 0.23 -15.44
CA VAL A 108 -8.92 -0.36 -16.02
C VAL A 108 -7.71 -0.27 -15.09
N GLY A 109 -7.74 0.61 -14.08
CA GLY A 109 -6.69 0.78 -13.09
C GLY A 109 -6.77 -0.15 -11.88
N GLU A 110 -7.88 -0.86 -11.67
CA GLU A 110 -7.98 -1.83 -10.59
C GLU A 110 -7.29 -3.14 -11.01
N ASP A 111 -6.34 -3.61 -10.20
CA ASP A 111 -5.69 -4.91 -10.35
C ASP A 111 -6.16 -5.84 -9.23
N PRO A 112 -7.24 -6.63 -9.44
CA PRO A 112 -7.70 -7.64 -8.49
C PRO A 112 -6.62 -8.68 -8.16
N THR A 113 -5.64 -8.84 -9.06
CA THR A 113 -4.56 -9.82 -8.92
C THR A 113 -3.30 -9.24 -8.27
N LYS A 114 -3.34 -8.01 -7.74
CA LYS A 114 -2.21 -7.34 -7.09
C LYS A 114 -1.54 -8.21 -6.04
N SER A 115 -2.32 -8.88 -5.17
CA SER A 115 -1.80 -9.75 -4.12
C SER A 115 -1.03 -10.94 -4.72
N SER A 116 -1.61 -11.60 -5.72
CA SER A 116 -0.97 -12.73 -6.42
C SER A 116 0.28 -12.29 -7.20
N ARG A 117 0.25 -11.11 -7.84
CA ARG A 117 1.41 -10.52 -8.51
C ARG A 117 2.55 -10.25 -7.53
N HIS A 118 2.24 -9.61 -6.39
CA HIS A 118 3.21 -9.30 -5.34
C HIS A 118 3.83 -10.55 -4.73
N GLN A 119 3.03 -11.61 -4.57
CA GLN A 119 3.53 -12.89 -4.08
C GLN A 119 4.53 -13.53 -5.06
N ARG A 120 4.20 -13.57 -6.36
CA ARG A 120 5.15 -14.05 -7.38
C ARG A 120 6.43 -13.22 -7.42
N GLN A 121 6.34 -11.90 -7.28
CA GLN A 121 7.52 -11.03 -7.21
C GLN A 121 8.40 -11.34 -5.98
N LYS A 122 7.78 -11.61 -4.83
CA LYS A 122 8.51 -12.03 -3.63
C LYS A 122 9.18 -13.39 -3.80
N GLU A 123 8.51 -14.35 -4.42
CA GLU A 123 9.05 -15.68 -4.71
C GLU A 123 10.25 -15.58 -5.66
N GLN A 124 10.10 -14.84 -6.77
CA GLN A 124 11.21 -14.57 -7.70
C GLN A 124 12.42 -13.94 -7.01
N LEU A 125 12.21 -12.94 -6.16
CA LEU A 125 13.30 -12.29 -5.44
C LEU A 125 13.97 -13.25 -4.45
N ARG A 126 13.21 -14.10 -3.76
CA ARG A 126 13.77 -15.11 -2.86
C ARG A 126 14.61 -16.12 -3.63
N GLU A 127 14.11 -16.64 -4.75
CA GLU A 127 14.83 -17.61 -5.57
C GLU A 127 16.16 -17.03 -6.08
N TRP A 128 16.15 -15.77 -6.57
CA TRP A 128 17.38 -15.09 -6.99
C TRP A 128 18.39 -14.90 -5.86
N LEU A 129 17.93 -14.50 -4.67
CA LEU A 129 18.81 -14.35 -3.52
C LEU A 129 19.43 -15.67 -3.08
N VAL A 130 18.65 -16.77 -3.10
CA VAL A 130 19.15 -18.10 -2.79
C VAL A 130 20.19 -18.55 -3.82
N GLN A 131 19.94 -18.34 -5.11
CA GLN A 131 20.91 -18.64 -6.17
C GLN A 131 22.21 -17.86 -5.98
N GLN A 132 22.11 -16.56 -5.72
CA GLN A 132 23.29 -15.72 -5.51
C GLN A 132 24.11 -16.15 -4.28
N GLN A 133 23.43 -16.54 -3.19
CA GLN A 133 24.09 -17.06 -1.99
C GLN A 133 24.77 -18.40 -2.25
N ALA A 134 24.14 -19.29 -3.02
CA ALA A 134 24.73 -20.57 -3.39
C ALA A 134 25.99 -20.36 -4.26
N GLU A 135 25.92 -19.53 -5.28
CA GLU A 135 27.06 -19.19 -6.14
C GLU A 135 28.22 -18.58 -5.33
N GLN A 136 27.92 -17.67 -4.41
CA GLN A 136 28.93 -17.09 -3.53
C GLN A 136 29.54 -18.14 -2.60
N GLY A 137 28.72 -19.05 -2.06
CA GLY A 137 29.16 -20.16 -1.23
C GLY A 137 30.09 -21.11 -1.98
N ASP A 138 29.76 -21.46 -3.23
CA ASP A 138 30.58 -22.31 -4.09
C ASP A 138 31.93 -21.66 -4.43
N LEU A 139 31.93 -20.37 -4.75
CA LEU A 139 33.17 -19.60 -4.97
C LEU A 139 34.05 -19.58 -3.72
N GLN A 140 33.46 -19.34 -2.55
CA GLN A 140 34.19 -19.32 -1.28
C GLN A 140 34.72 -20.72 -0.91
N GLY A 141 33.93 -21.78 -1.14
CA GLY A 141 34.33 -23.16 -0.92
C GLY A 141 35.48 -23.59 -1.83
N SER A 142 35.43 -23.24 -3.12
CA SER A 142 36.50 -23.50 -4.07
C SER A 142 37.80 -22.78 -3.70
N ALA A 143 37.71 -21.50 -3.30
CA ALA A 143 38.86 -20.74 -2.81
C ALA A 143 39.46 -21.34 -1.52
N GLY A 144 38.60 -21.76 -0.58
CA GLY A 144 39.01 -22.42 0.67
C GLY A 144 39.70 -23.77 0.44
N ALA A 145 39.17 -24.59 -0.48
CA ALA A 145 39.77 -25.87 -0.85
C ALA A 145 41.17 -25.71 -1.46
N GLY A 146 41.38 -24.67 -2.28
CA GLY A 146 42.69 -24.31 -2.80
C GLY A 146 43.67 -23.92 -1.68
N GLY A 147 43.21 -23.10 -0.73
CA GLY A 147 44.00 -22.70 0.44
C GLY A 147 44.38 -23.88 1.35
N TRP A 148 43.46 -24.81 1.61
CA TRP A 148 43.73 -25.99 2.43
C TRP A 148 44.79 -26.90 1.79
N LYS A 149 44.68 -27.18 0.50
CA LYS A 149 45.70 -27.97 -0.24
C LYS A 149 47.08 -27.30 -0.20
N TYR A 150 47.13 -25.98 -0.35
CA TYR A 150 48.38 -25.23 -0.24
C TYR A 150 48.99 -25.34 1.17
N ASN A 151 48.18 -25.20 2.22
CA ASN A 151 48.65 -25.32 3.60
C ASN A 151 49.17 -26.73 3.91
N GLN A 152 48.45 -27.77 3.48
CA GLN A 152 48.88 -29.15 3.64
C GLN A 152 50.24 -29.41 2.94
N SER A 153 50.36 -29.01 1.67
CA SER A 153 51.63 -29.15 0.93
C SER A 153 52.76 -28.37 1.58
N ARG A 154 52.48 -27.18 2.12
CA ARG A 154 53.45 -26.37 2.86
C ARG A 154 53.92 -27.08 4.14
N GLU A 155 53.03 -27.70 4.90
CA GLU A 155 53.38 -28.46 6.11
C GLU A 155 54.22 -29.69 5.77
N GLU A 156 53.87 -30.43 4.71
CA GLU A 156 54.65 -31.57 4.23
C GLU A 156 56.08 -31.16 3.89
N ILE A 157 56.26 -30.06 3.15
CA ILE A 157 57.59 -29.53 2.80
C ILE A 157 58.39 -29.18 4.06
N LEU A 158 57.75 -28.55 5.06
CA LEU A 158 58.41 -28.19 6.32
C LEU A 158 58.85 -29.42 7.11
N ASN A 159 58.00 -30.46 7.17
CA ASN A 159 58.32 -31.72 7.85
C ASN A 159 59.49 -32.43 7.16
N THR A 160 59.42 -32.58 5.83
CA THR A 160 60.52 -33.20 5.06
C THR A 160 61.83 -32.41 5.20
N ALA A 161 61.76 -31.07 5.23
CA ALA A 161 62.94 -30.24 5.47
C ALA A 161 63.51 -30.44 6.89
N GLY A 162 62.65 -30.57 7.90
CA GLY A 162 63.04 -30.87 9.28
C GLY A 162 63.73 -32.23 9.41
N GLU A 163 63.17 -33.28 8.81
CA GLU A 163 63.76 -34.62 8.78
C GLU A 163 65.14 -34.62 8.10
N ARG A 164 65.27 -33.93 6.97
CA ARG A 164 66.56 -33.79 6.26
C ARG A 164 67.60 -33.08 7.12
N LEU A 165 67.22 -32.02 7.83
CA LEU A 165 68.13 -31.31 8.73
C LEU A 165 68.55 -32.20 9.91
N HIS A 166 67.64 -33.00 10.46
CA HIS A 166 67.95 -33.94 11.52
C HIS A 166 68.97 -34.99 11.04
N LEU A 167 68.71 -35.63 9.90
CA LEU A 167 69.61 -36.62 9.33
C LEU A 167 71.00 -36.02 9.04
N GLN A 168 71.05 -34.80 8.51
CA GLN A 168 72.31 -34.10 8.27
C GLN A 168 73.09 -33.85 9.58
N LYS A 169 72.39 -33.49 10.67
CA LYS A 169 73.02 -33.33 11.99
C LYS A 169 73.60 -34.64 12.50
N GLU A 170 72.88 -35.75 12.37
CA GLU A 170 73.37 -37.08 12.77
C GLU A 170 74.60 -37.49 11.95
N GLN A 171 74.57 -37.33 10.62
CA GLN A 171 75.75 -37.57 9.77
C GLN A 171 76.96 -36.73 10.18
N ARG A 172 76.76 -35.46 10.57
CA ARG A 172 77.85 -34.61 11.09
C ARG A 172 78.40 -35.12 12.41
N LYS A 173 77.54 -35.62 13.31
CA LYS A 173 77.98 -36.23 14.58
C LYS A 173 78.78 -37.50 14.31
N GLU A 174 78.29 -38.38 13.46
CA GLU A 174 78.98 -39.61 13.07
C GLU A 174 80.33 -39.31 12.43
N ALA A 175 80.40 -38.35 11.50
CA ALA A 175 81.65 -37.91 10.90
C ALA A 175 82.62 -37.34 11.94
N ALA A 176 82.14 -36.59 12.92
CA ALA A 176 82.97 -36.07 14.01
C ALA A 176 83.49 -37.20 14.93
N ILE A 177 82.65 -38.19 15.25
CA ILE A 177 83.05 -39.37 16.02
C ILE A 177 84.07 -40.20 15.25
N ALA A 178 83.85 -40.45 13.96
CA ALA A 178 84.79 -41.15 13.09
C ALA A 178 86.14 -40.43 13.01
N THR A 179 86.12 -39.10 12.87
CA THR A 179 87.33 -38.26 12.87
C THR A 179 88.05 -38.33 14.22
N LYS A 180 87.32 -38.29 15.34
CA LYS A 180 87.89 -38.44 16.69
C LYS A 180 88.55 -39.81 16.86
N ASN A 181 87.88 -40.89 16.47
CA ASN A 181 88.39 -42.25 16.59
C ASN A 181 89.62 -42.46 15.71
N TYR A 182 89.61 -41.93 14.49
CA TYR A 182 90.79 -41.93 13.61
C TYR A 182 91.96 -41.19 14.26
N ASN A 183 91.73 -39.98 14.79
CA ASN A 183 92.78 -39.22 15.45
C ASN A 183 93.34 -39.94 16.69
N LEU A 184 92.48 -40.60 17.48
CA LEU A 184 92.91 -41.42 18.62
C LEU A 184 93.77 -42.61 18.18
N ALA A 185 93.33 -43.36 17.17
CA ALA A 185 94.09 -44.47 16.60
C ALA A 185 95.46 -44.01 16.07
N MET A 186 95.51 -42.86 15.40
CA MET A 186 96.77 -42.26 14.93
C MET A 186 97.69 -41.80 16.08
N ILE A 187 97.14 -41.37 17.21
CA ILE A 187 97.91 -41.03 18.42
C ILE A 187 98.47 -42.29 19.06
N GLU A 188 97.67 -43.35 19.18
CA GLU A 188 98.10 -44.66 19.69
C GLU A 188 99.16 -45.29 18.79
N GLU A 189 98.99 -45.26 17.47
CA GLU A 189 100.00 -45.76 16.52
C GLU A 189 101.32 -44.97 16.66
N LYS A 190 101.24 -43.63 16.78
CA LYS A 190 102.40 -42.80 17.10
C LYS A 190 103.01 -43.11 18.47
N HIS A 191 102.20 -43.49 19.46
CA HIS A 191 102.67 -43.90 20.78
C HIS A 191 103.41 -45.23 20.71
N GLN A 192 102.85 -46.24 20.03
CA GLN A 192 103.48 -47.55 19.83
C GLN A 192 104.80 -47.43 19.07
N LEU A 193 104.85 -46.58 18.02
CA LEU A 193 106.09 -46.24 17.31
C LEU A 193 107.11 -45.52 18.21
N LYS A 194 106.69 -44.76 19.22
CA LYS A 194 107.58 -44.06 20.13
C LYS A 194 108.05 -44.94 21.30
N GLU A 195 107.19 -45.78 21.85
CA GLU A 195 107.54 -46.81 22.85
C GLU A 195 108.52 -47.85 22.30
N GLN A 196 108.43 -48.19 21.00
CA GLN A 196 109.42 -49.05 20.34
C GLN A 196 110.80 -48.38 20.17
N ASN A 197 110.85 -47.05 20.18
CA ASN A 197 112.08 -46.28 19.93
C ASN A 197 112.68 -45.63 21.20
N ASP A 198 111.96 -45.53 22.32
CA ASP A 198 112.42 -44.84 23.54
C ASP A 198 111.70 -45.38 24.82
N PRO A 199 112.40 -46.01 25.80
CA PRO A 199 111.77 -46.75 26.91
C PRO A 199 111.32 -45.92 28.14
N ASP A 200 111.34 -44.58 28.11
CA ASP A 200 111.13 -43.73 29.30
C ASP A 200 110.00 -42.66 29.16
N TYR A 201 108.98 -42.91 28.33
CA TYR A 201 107.93 -41.93 28.03
C TYR A 201 106.73 -41.96 29.00
N VAL A 202 106.37 -40.81 29.61
CA VAL A 202 105.17 -40.62 30.47
C VAL A 202 104.28 -39.49 29.93
N LEU A 203 102.97 -39.75 29.81
CA LEU A 203 101.95 -38.85 29.26
C LEU A 203 101.29 -37.98 30.34
N GLU A 204 101.44 -36.65 30.24
CA GLU A 204 100.82 -35.68 31.14
C GLU A 204 99.85 -34.76 30.39
N SER A 205 98.59 -34.66 30.84
CA SER A 205 97.62 -33.70 30.32
C SER A 205 96.63 -33.28 31.42
N ALA A 206 96.79 -32.04 31.90
CA ALA A 206 95.80 -31.33 32.71
C ALA A 206 95.33 -30.08 31.96
N ALA A 207 94.01 -29.90 31.84
CA ALA A 207 93.41 -28.62 31.47
C ALA A 207 92.08 -28.44 32.21
N VAL A 208 92.07 -27.50 33.16
CA VAL A 208 90.91 -27.09 33.96
C VAL A 208 90.19 -25.93 33.26
N PRO A 209 88.86 -25.99 33.03
CA PRO A 209 88.09 -24.86 32.52
C PRO A 209 87.39 -24.12 33.66
N GLY A 210 87.57 -22.80 33.75
CA GLY A 210 86.73 -22.01 34.65
C GLY A 210 86.99 -20.53 34.54
N PHE A 211 86.29 -19.83 33.64
CA PHE A 211 85.87 -18.44 33.85
C PHE A 211 84.64 -18.13 32.98
N SER A 212 83.53 -17.77 33.61
CA SER A 212 82.39 -17.10 32.97
C SER A 212 81.98 -15.92 33.86
N PRO A 213 82.18 -14.66 33.43
CA PRO A 213 81.73 -13.50 34.18
C PRO A 213 80.21 -13.29 34.10
N SER A 214 79.65 -12.86 35.22
CA SER A 214 78.22 -12.74 35.56
C SER A 214 77.39 -11.81 34.64
N ALA A 215 76.10 -12.11 34.54
CA ALA A 215 75.12 -11.58 33.59
C ALA A 215 74.52 -10.20 33.95
N ASP A 216 75.28 -9.30 34.56
CA ASP A 216 74.77 -8.01 35.07
C ASP A 216 75.50 -6.80 34.46
N VAL A 217 75.63 -6.79 33.14
CA VAL A 217 76.11 -5.63 32.39
C VAL A 217 74.91 -4.93 31.78
N ARG A 218 74.50 -3.81 32.39
CA ARG A 218 73.75 -2.78 31.66
C ARG A 218 74.45 -2.56 30.32
N PRO A 219 73.76 -2.65 29.17
CA PRO A 219 74.42 -2.54 27.89
C PRO A 219 75.22 -1.23 27.86
N PRO A 220 76.47 -1.24 27.35
CA PRO A 220 77.33 -0.07 27.34
C PRO A 220 76.56 1.12 26.76
N PRO A 221 76.76 2.37 27.24
CA PRO A 221 76.14 3.52 26.61
C PRO A 221 76.49 3.48 25.12
N LYS A 222 75.47 3.39 24.26
CA LYS A 222 75.65 3.36 22.81
C LYS A 222 76.62 4.48 22.46
N THR A 223 77.77 4.13 21.91
CA THR A 223 78.79 5.10 21.50
C THR A 223 78.10 6.16 20.65
N VAL A 224 78.42 7.44 20.83
CA VAL A 224 77.72 8.57 20.19
C VAL A 224 77.55 8.35 18.68
N GLU A 225 78.52 7.69 18.04
CA GLU A 225 78.46 7.27 16.64
C GLU A 225 77.32 6.28 16.29
N GLN A 226 77.02 5.32 17.15
CA GLN A 226 75.92 4.36 16.95
C GLN A 226 74.56 5.06 17.06
N VAL A 227 74.43 6.04 17.95
CA VAL A 227 73.23 6.88 18.06
C VAL A 227 73.04 7.72 16.81
N ILE A 228 74.12 8.34 16.30
CA ILE A 228 74.09 9.11 15.05
C ILE A 228 73.69 8.23 13.87
N ARG A 229 74.21 7.00 13.77
CA ARG A 229 73.82 6.04 12.71
C ARG A 229 72.35 5.66 12.80
N PHE A 230 71.84 5.41 14.01
CA PHE A 230 70.42 5.08 14.22
C PHE A 230 69.49 6.25 13.88
N GLN A 231 69.86 7.49 14.25
CA GLN A 231 69.10 8.68 13.89
C GLN A 231 69.08 8.91 12.37
N LYS A 232 70.20 8.70 11.68
CA LYS A 232 70.25 8.74 10.20
C LYS A 232 69.31 7.71 9.58
N TYR A 233 69.28 6.50 10.12
CA TYR A 233 68.36 5.45 9.68
C TYR A 233 66.89 5.86 9.90
N GLN A 234 66.54 6.42 11.07
CA GLN A 234 65.17 6.91 11.34
C GLN A 234 64.73 8.00 10.36
N ILE A 235 65.62 8.92 9.99
CA ILE A 235 65.33 9.96 8.99
C ILE A 235 65.09 9.33 7.61
N GLN A 236 65.87 8.31 7.23
CA GLN A 236 65.70 7.62 5.95
C GLN A 236 64.39 6.81 5.92
N GLU A 237 64.07 6.07 6.98
CA GLU A 237 62.82 5.31 7.08
C GLU A 237 61.59 6.23 7.09
N LYS A 238 61.65 7.37 7.79
CA LYS A 238 60.55 8.35 7.75
C LYS A 238 60.31 8.89 6.34
N LYS A 239 61.38 9.21 5.59
CA LYS A 239 61.27 9.64 4.19
C LYS A 239 60.68 8.57 3.29
N ARG A 240 61.03 7.30 3.52
CA ARG A 240 60.49 6.17 2.77
C ARG A 240 58.98 6.01 3.02
N LEU A 241 58.57 6.07 4.28
CA LEU A 241 57.17 5.96 4.68
C LEU A 241 56.32 7.11 4.11
N GLU A 242 56.83 8.34 4.12
CA GLU A 242 56.13 9.49 3.52
C GLU A 242 55.92 9.32 2.01
N LEU A 243 56.89 8.73 1.31
CA LEU A 243 56.78 8.45 -0.12
C LEU A 243 55.78 7.33 -0.41
N GLU A 244 55.77 6.27 0.40
CA GLU A 244 54.79 5.20 0.31
C GLU A 244 53.36 5.71 0.56
N ARG A 245 53.17 6.53 1.61
CA ARG A 245 51.88 7.14 1.91
C ARG A 245 51.36 8.02 0.76
N LYS A 246 52.24 8.79 0.10
CA LYS A 246 51.88 9.57 -1.09
C LYS A 246 51.44 8.67 -2.24
N GLN A 247 52.13 7.55 -2.48
CA GLN A 247 51.73 6.60 -3.52
C GLN A 247 50.37 5.96 -3.22
N GLU A 248 50.09 5.66 -1.95
CA GLU A 248 48.77 5.17 -1.54
C GLU A 248 47.68 6.23 -1.73
N GLU A 249 47.90 7.46 -1.27
CA GLU A 249 46.99 8.59 -1.48
C GLU A 249 46.67 8.77 -2.98
N GLU A 250 47.67 8.75 -3.86
CA GLU A 250 47.47 8.82 -5.31
C GLU A 250 46.65 7.66 -5.86
N ARG A 251 46.85 6.43 -5.36
CA ARG A 251 46.06 5.26 -5.76
C ARG A 251 44.60 5.42 -5.34
N PHE A 252 44.36 5.86 -4.10
CA PHE A 252 43.00 6.13 -3.62
C PHE A 252 42.32 7.23 -4.44
N ASP A 253 43.06 8.29 -4.79
CA ASP A 253 42.53 9.36 -5.63
C ASP A 253 42.14 8.87 -7.02
N ARG A 254 42.95 8.01 -7.65
CA ARG A 254 42.60 7.40 -8.95
C ARG A 254 41.31 6.59 -8.86
N VAL A 255 41.20 5.70 -7.87
CA VAL A 255 40.00 4.88 -7.67
C VAL A 255 38.76 5.75 -7.43
N ARG A 256 38.91 6.83 -6.64
CA ARG A 256 37.83 7.79 -6.37
C ARG A 256 37.40 8.53 -7.64
N LEU A 257 38.35 8.95 -8.48
CA LEU A 257 38.04 9.63 -9.74
C LEU A 257 37.37 8.68 -10.74
N ASP A 258 37.83 7.45 -10.85
CA ASP A 258 37.27 6.48 -11.78
C ASP A 258 35.88 6.02 -11.35
N SER A 259 35.63 5.85 -10.04
CA SER A 259 34.29 5.56 -9.52
C SER A 259 33.33 6.72 -9.76
N ALA A 260 33.76 7.97 -9.53
CA ALA A 260 32.96 9.16 -9.82
C ALA A 260 32.64 9.28 -11.31
N ARG A 261 33.60 9.00 -12.20
CA ARG A 261 33.37 8.97 -13.66
C ARG A 261 32.37 7.89 -14.05
N ALA A 262 32.49 6.68 -13.50
CA ALA A 262 31.56 5.59 -13.77
C ALA A 262 30.14 5.94 -13.33
N ALA A 263 29.98 6.55 -12.14
CA ALA A 263 28.70 7.00 -11.63
C ALA A 263 28.03 8.03 -12.56
N LEU A 264 28.78 9.04 -13.02
CA LEU A 264 28.28 10.06 -13.95
C LEU A 264 27.85 9.47 -15.30
N LEU A 265 28.56 8.45 -15.80
CA LEU A 265 28.17 7.77 -17.04
C LEU A 265 26.87 6.99 -16.88
N MET A 266 26.68 6.32 -15.73
CA MET A 266 25.45 5.60 -15.42
C MET A 266 24.26 6.55 -15.27
N GLU A 267 24.45 7.68 -14.59
CA GLU A 267 23.41 8.71 -14.44
C GLU A 267 23.00 9.27 -15.81
N ARG A 268 23.97 9.59 -16.68
CA ARG A 268 23.69 10.05 -18.05
C ARG A 268 22.95 9.00 -18.87
N ARG A 269 23.30 7.72 -18.73
CA ARG A 269 22.59 6.61 -19.40
C ARG A 269 21.14 6.54 -18.91
N GLN A 270 20.93 6.60 -17.60
CA GLN A 270 19.60 6.58 -17.01
C GLN A 270 18.77 7.78 -17.47
N ALA A 271 19.33 8.98 -17.50
CA ALA A 271 18.65 10.18 -17.98
C ALA A 271 18.22 10.06 -19.45
N ARG A 272 19.04 9.44 -20.32
CA ARG A 272 18.66 9.17 -21.72
C ARG A 272 17.48 8.21 -21.82
N ILE A 273 17.51 7.11 -21.06
CA ILE A 273 16.42 6.12 -21.02
C ILE A 273 15.13 6.77 -20.51
N SER A 274 15.19 7.51 -19.41
CA SER A 274 14.04 8.22 -18.85
C SER A 274 13.45 9.23 -19.84
N LYS A 275 14.31 9.95 -20.58
CA LYS A 275 13.86 10.88 -21.64
C LYS A 275 13.16 10.14 -22.79
N GLN A 276 13.64 8.95 -23.17
CA GLN A 276 13.01 8.14 -24.20
C GLN A 276 11.64 7.61 -23.75
N LEU A 277 11.56 7.09 -22.52
CA LEU A 277 10.29 6.65 -21.93
C LEU A 277 9.28 7.80 -21.85
N ARG A 278 9.73 9.00 -21.46
CA ARG A 278 8.86 10.17 -21.41
C ARG A 278 8.30 10.53 -22.78
N ARG A 279 9.14 10.51 -23.82
CA ARG A 279 8.69 10.74 -25.21
C ARG A 279 7.67 9.71 -25.67
N GLN A 280 7.84 8.44 -25.29
CA GLN A 280 6.87 7.39 -25.62
C GLN A 280 5.55 7.59 -24.89
N LEU A 281 5.58 7.96 -23.60
CA LEU A 281 4.35 8.28 -22.86
C LEU A 281 3.63 9.50 -23.43
N ASP A 282 4.38 10.56 -23.75
CA ASP A 282 3.81 11.77 -24.32
C ASP A 282 3.21 11.47 -25.71
N SER A 283 3.85 10.63 -26.54
CA SER A 283 3.27 10.23 -27.83
C SER A 283 2.00 9.40 -27.65
N THR A 284 1.97 8.41 -26.74
CA THR A 284 0.77 7.63 -26.48
C THR A 284 -0.38 8.50 -25.95
N ASN A 285 -0.07 9.45 -25.06
CA ASN A 285 -1.07 10.37 -24.52
C ASN A 285 -1.67 11.29 -25.59
N VAL A 286 -0.85 11.75 -26.55
CA VAL A 286 -1.34 12.52 -27.70
C VAL A 286 -2.30 11.70 -28.55
N HIS A 287 -1.94 10.44 -28.87
CA HIS A 287 -2.83 9.55 -29.63
C HIS A 287 -4.14 9.30 -28.88
N LEU A 288 -4.07 9.00 -27.58
CA LEU A 288 -5.25 8.79 -26.74
C LEU A 288 -6.15 10.04 -26.68
N ALA A 289 -5.56 11.23 -26.56
CA ALA A 289 -6.31 12.47 -26.56
C ALA A 289 -7.03 12.71 -27.90
N GLN A 290 -6.36 12.41 -29.01
CA GLN A 290 -6.95 12.49 -30.36
C GLN A 290 -8.09 11.49 -30.52
N THR A 291 -7.91 10.23 -30.11
CA THR A 291 -8.97 9.22 -30.19
C THR A 291 -10.17 9.60 -29.32
N HIS A 292 -9.95 10.12 -28.11
CA HIS A 292 -11.05 10.61 -27.26
C HIS A 292 -11.78 11.79 -27.89
N LYS A 293 -11.06 12.69 -28.57
CA LYS A 293 -11.67 13.81 -29.28
C LYS A 293 -12.53 13.34 -30.46
N GLN A 294 -12.10 12.30 -31.18
CA GLN A 294 -12.85 11.71 -32.29
C GLN A 294 -14.04 10.86 -31.82
N GLN A 295 -13.91 10.19 -30.67
CA GLN A 295 -14.96 9.33 -30.12
C GLN A 295 -16.10 10.08 -29.44
N LYS A 296 -15.89 11.34 -29.04
CA LYS A 296 -17.01 12.17 -28.62
C LYS A 296 -17.80 12.56 -29.88
N PRO A 297 -18.99 11.99 -30.13
CA PRO A 297 -19.84 12.54 -31.16
C PRO A 297 -20.12 14.00 -30.79
N ASP A 298 -20.06 14.90 -31.76
CA ASP A 298 -20.72 16.19 -31.61
C ASP A 298 -22.16 15.85 -31.22
N ILE A 299 -22.56 16.20 -29.99
CA ILE A 299 -23.96 16.07 -29.58
C ILE A 299 -24.69 17.02 -30.52
N GLU A 300 -25.29 16.48 -31.58
CA GLU A 300 -26.08 17.25 -32.52
C GLU A 300 -27.11 18.01 -31.69
N ARG A 301 -27.21 19.33 -31.90
CA ARG A 301 -28.25 20.14 -31.26
C ARG A 301 -29.57 19.42 -31.50
N GLY A 302 -30.29 19.13 -30.41
CA GLY A 302 -31.49 18.30 -30.46
C GLY A 302 -32.39 18.71 -31.62
N GLN A 303 -32.61 17.79 -32.56
CA GLN A 303 -33.54 18.00 -33.64
C GLN A 303 -34.96 17.88 -33.10
N ILE A 304 -35.77 18.91 -33.31
CA ILE A 304 -37.19 18.85 -33.04
C ILE A 304 -37.83 18.12 -34.21
N ASP A 305 -38.26 16.90 -33.93
CA ASP A 305 -38.86 16.01 -34.91
C ASP A 305 -40.31 16.42 -35.23
N GLU A 306 -40.81 16.14 -36.43
CA GLU A 306 -42.15 16.57 -36.88
C GLU A 306 -43.28 16.03 -35.96
N SER A 307 -43.00 14.91 -35.31
CA SER A 307 -43.82 14.29 -34.26
C SER A 307 -44.02 15.18 -33.02
N PHE A 308 -43.13 16.14 -32.77
CA PHE A 308 -43.27 17.15 -31.73
C PHE A 308 -44.40 18.14 -32.05
N PHE A 309 -44.45 18.64 -33.28
CA PHE A 309 -45.46 19.62 -33.71
C PHE A 309 -46.85 19.00 -33.81
N SER A 310 -46.92 17.71 -34.16
CA SER A 310 -48.18 16.94 -34.22
C SER A 310 -48.85 16.75 -32.85
N LYS A 311 -48.17 17.05 -31.74
CA LYS A 311 -48.75 16.99 -30.39
C LYS A 311 -49.60 18.23 -30.07
N PHE A 312 -49.43 19.31 -30.81
CA PHE A 312 -50.18 20.56 -30.63
C PHE A 312 -51.46 20.53 -31.48
N ASN A 313 -52.54 21.15 -30.98
CA ASN A 313 -53.85 21.24 -31.65
C ASN A 313 -54.58 19.90 -31.93
N THR A 314 -54.27 18.85 -31.17
CA THR A 314 -54.91 17.53 -31.30
C THR A 314 -56.29 17.42 -30.65
N CYS A 315 -56.74 18.45 -29.92
CA CYS A 315 -58.02 18.47 -29.22
C CYS A 315 -58.77 19.77 -29.52
N SER A 316 -60.04 19.67 -29.91
CA SER A 316 -60.89 20.76 -30.40
C SER A 316 -61.55 21.59 -29.29
N ARG A 317 -60.90 21.74 -28.14
CA ARG A 317 -61.54 22.29 -26.94
C ARG A 317 -61.87 23.77 -27.06
#